data_AF-A0A934E6G0-F1
#
_entry.id   AF-A0A934E6G0-F1
#
_cell.length_a   1.000
_cell.length_b   1.000
_cell.length_c   1.000
_cell.angle_alpha   90.00
_cell.angle_beta   90.00
_cell.angle_gamma   90.00
#
_symmetry.space_group_name_H-M   'P 1'
#
loop_
_entity.id
_entity.type
_entity.pdbx_description
1 polymer ?
#
loop_
_entity_poly.entity_id
_entity_poly.type
_entity_poly.pdbx_seq_one_letter_code
_entity_poly.pdbx_strand_id
1 'polypeptide(L)'
;MRQWHRLSIMVASLAALSACELIIDPDAVAPPSTGMQDAGAQEPDAGCVAKSCSSRCGTIADGCGGTIVCGRCPSGMGCRNNTCVSNCVSPTDPELCLGAGATCGTLSVTDRCGAQRSPVCGAGCPSGQVCGGSGHLNVCWCDDTTCFGTTRCDVSLGTCVPGCSTADQCSEGASCENHQCRCEPDFHVCEGACVPNDVAACGATCERCPADPFGQTTCDGTSCGVRCPAQHRLCLAGCTSCPAHGADFSCQGIQCVATACSPGYSLCDGRCCSWHLETITLSQTAGQPAIALDGNGVTHVAFYASSGEVRWAKRSPAGWLVETVKSIPQTSAERILDLAVGSNGEPVVVFVDGLDLRVAERHKAGTSGWTKTLVEGGSPMAPALVMDLFGNLHVAFGHDGYHCEVRYAYRTAAGQGWAGTTLDSLECLRLSTAIALDGLGKPAVAAMEVGATDDFWDVLKQFRLRSGGWTAEQVEVGDLGDSLELDFDSAGTPYLAYFGDADLSARLASRPGGSWNIAHIEPGSVADQVGMSLDAWDVPHLGFLADNGGLRHGWLETGLWESEQVATDAETVVLAIDAPGRPRMVFREAGTGALRYAWYGD
;
A
#
# COMPACT_ATOMS: atom_id res chain seq x y z
N MET A 1 20.82 10.81 -9.31
CA MET A 1 20.10 9.81 -8.47
C MET A 1 20.85 8.52 -8.12
N ARG A 2 22.00 8.21 -8.75
CA ARG A 2 22.71 6.91 -8.58
C ARG A 2 23.10 6.52 -7.13
N GLN A 3 23.22 7.47 -6.20
CA GLN A 3 23.50 7.17 -4.78
C GLN A 3 22.34 7.37 -3.80
N TRP A 4 21.37 8.26 -4.09
CA TRP A 4 20.37 8.68 -3.09
C TRP A 4 19.30 7.62 -2.77
N HIS A 5 19.10 6.63 -3.66
CA HIS A 5 18.18 5.52 -3.41
C HIS A 5 18.79 4.39 -2.57
N ARG A 6 20.13 4.33 -2.48
CA ARG A 6 20.82 3.17 -1.89
C ARG A 6 21.08 3.31 -0.39
N LEU A 7 20.97 4.51 0.19
CA LEU A 7 21.08 4.70 1.64
C LEU A 7 19.78 4.39 2.41
N SER A 8 18.61 4.56 1.78
CA SER A 8 17.31 4.33 2.45
C SER A 8 17.04 2.87 2.81
N ILE A 9 17.76 1.92 2.21
CA ILE A 9 17.64 0.48 2.51
C ILE A 9 18.58 0.02 3.63
N MET A 10 19.69 0.73 3.91
CA MET A 10 20.61 0.35 5.02
C MET A 10 20.15 0.81 6.41
N VAL A 11 19.27 1.81 6.52
CA VAL A 11 18.80 2.31 7.84
C VAL A 11 17.70 1.42 8.45
N ALA A 12 17.10 0.51 7.67
CA ALA A 12 16.04 -0.39 8.15
C ALA A 12 16.55 -1.71 8.77
N SER A 13 17.86 -2.00 8.75
CA SER A 13 18.41 -3.29 9.21
C SER A 13 19.40 -3.20 10.41
N LEU A 14 19.45 -2.06 11.10
CA LEU A 14 20.33 -1.82 12.26
C LEU A 14 19.55 -1.55 13.56
N ALA A 15 18.40 -2.20 13.74
CA ALA A 15 17.62 -2.18 14.97
C ALA A 15 17.19 -3.58 15.41
N ALA A 16 18.12 -4.53 15.46
CA ALA A 16 17.91 -5.79 16.19
C ALA A 16 19.26 -6.42 16.51
N LEU A 17 19.89 -6.01 17.62
CA LEU A 17 20.84 -6.81 18.43
C LEU A 17 21.44 -5.93 19.54
N SER A 18 20.83 -5.96 20.72
CA SER A 18 21.55 -5.96 22.00
C SER A 18 20.59 -6.31 23.15
N ALA A 19 20.94 -7.37 23.87
CA ALA A 19 20.23 -8.00 24.98
C ALA A 19 20.18 -7.13 26.26
N CYS A 20 19.24 -7.40 27.18
CA CYS A 20 19.51 -8.19 28.39
C CYS A 20 18.26 -8.39 29.26
N GLU A 21 18.34 -9.40 30.10
CA GLU A 21 17.32 -10.18 30.81
C GLU A 21 16.53 -9.44 31.91
N LEU A 22 15.30 -9.90 32.17
CA LEU A 22 14.87 -10.19 33.55
C LEU A 22 13.68 -11.18 33.57
N ILE A 23 13.93 -12.32 34.21
CA ILE A 23 12.99 -13.40 34.55
C ILE A 23 12.26 -13.01 35.84
N ILE A 24 10.91 -13.07 35.89
CA ILE A 24 10.07 -13.59 37.00
C ILE A 24 8.73 -14.12 36.44
N ASP A 25 8.29 -15.26 36.99
CA ASP A 25 7.15 -16.16 36.74
C ASP A 25 5.72 -15.56 36.53
N PRO A 26 4.79 -16.35 35.95
CA PRO A 26 3.39 -16.01 35.69
C PRO A 26 2.43 -16.51 36.80
N ASP A 27 1.42 -15.72 37.16
CA ASP A 27 0.05 -16.16 37.48
C ASP A 27 -0.82 -15.02 38.05
N ALA A 28 -2.14 -15.19 37.93
CA ALA A 28 -3.26 -14.40 38.46
C ALA A 28 -3.79 -13.27 37.55
N VAL A 29 -4.86 -13.52 36.78
CA VAL A 29 -6.30 -13.54 37.15
C VAL A 29 -6.87 -12.12 37.39
N ALA A 30 -7.96 -11.86 36.65
CA ALA A 30 -8.68 -10.61 36.51
C ALA A 30 -9.27 -10.04 37.83
N PRO A 31 -9.49 -8.72 37.91
CA PRO A 31 -10.11 -8.09 39.07
C PRO A 31 -11.65 -8.16 39.04
N PRO A 32 -12.33 -8.32 40.20
CA PRO A 32 -13.77 -8.27 40.32
C PRO A 32 -14.30 -6.87 40.65
N SER A 33 -15.59 -6.67 40.36
CA SER A 33 -16.38 -5.48 40.67
C SER A 33 -16.67 -5.32 42.17
N THR A 34 -16.59 -4.05 42.59
CA THR A 34 -17.15 -3.44 43.81
C THR A 34 -18.56 -3.94 44.12
N GLY A 35 -19.03 -4.13 45.36
CA GLY A 35 -18.64 -3.63 46.67
C GLY A 35 -19.94 -3.47 47.46
N MET A 36 -20.15 -4.30 48.49
CA MET A 36 -21.27 -4.19 49.43
C MET A 36 -20.69 -4.07 50.84
N GLN A 37 -21.09 -3.03 51.57
CA GLN A 37 -20.90 -2.84 53.01
C GLN A 37 -22.22 -3.22 53.70
N ASP A 38 -22.31 -3.63 54.96
CA ASP A 38 -21.45 -4.32 55.94
C ASP A 38 -22.38 -4.57 57.14
N ALA A 39 -22.18 -5.63 57.94
CA ALA A 39 -22.31 -5.64 59.41
C ALA A 39 -22.58 -7.05 60.01
N GLY A 40 -21.52 -7.63 60.58
CA GLY A 40 -21.47 -8.11 61.97
C GLY A 40 -22.32 -9.32 62.42
N ALA A 41 -21.62 -10.43 62.74
CA ALA A 41 -21.39 -10.91 64.11
C ALA A 41 -21.51 -12.45 64.33
N GLN A 42 -20.44 -12.98 64.92
CA GLN A 42 -20.31 -14.09 65.89
C GLN A 42 -20.58 -15.55 65.49
N GLU A 43 -19.54 -16.37 65.71
CA GLU A 43 -19.58 -17.84 65.78
C GLU A 43 -20.24 -18.35 67.08
N PRO A 44 -20.76 -19.60 67.06
CA PRO A 44 -20.81 -20.43 68.25
C PRO A 44 -20.18 -21.82 68.07
N ASP A 45 -19.45 -22.20 69.12
CA ASP A 45 -18.92 -23.54 69.42
C ASP A 45 -20.02 -24.61 69.61
N ALA A 46 -19.63 -25.85 69.27
CA ALA A 46 -20.00 -27.13 69.88
C ALA A 46 -21.49 -27.51 70.16
N GLY A 47 -21.98 -28.50 69.39
CA GLY A 47 -22.45 -29.75 70.03
C GLY A 47 -23.94 -29.96 70.25
N CYS A 48 -24.85 -29.36 69.47
CA CYS A 48 -26.26 -29.72 69.52
C CYS A 48 -26.66 -30.69 68.39
N VAL A 49 -27.11 -31.90 68.73
CA VAL A 49 -27.66 -32.87 67.76
C VAL A 49 -29.18 -32.68 67.69
N ALA A 50 -29.63 -32.11 66.57
CA ALA A 50 -31.04 -31.86 66.30
C ALA A 50 -31.87 -33.16 66.31
N LYS A 51 -33.02 -33.16 66.98
CA LYS A 51 -33.95 -34.31 67.04
C LYS A 51 -34.53 -34.62 65.66
N SER A 52 -34.61 -35.90 65.29
CA SER A 52 -35.32 -36.33 64.08
C SER A 52 -36.82 -36.55 64.33
N CYS A 53 -37.61 -36.54 63.25
CA CYS A 53 -39.07 -36.44 63.31
C CYS A 53 -39.84 -37.57 63.99
N SER A 54 -39.23 -38.75 64.23
CA SER A 54 -39.73 -39.79 65.16
C SER A 54 -41.27 -39.96 65.24
N SER A 55 -41.94 -40.11 64.09
CA SER A 55 -43.40 -40.28 63.94
C SER A 55 -44.28 -39.08 64.32
N ARG A 56 -43.71 -37.87 64.35
CA ARG A 56 -44.38 -36.59 64.56
C ARG A 56 -44.72 -35.91 63.24
N CYS A 57 -45.61 -34.94 63.29
CA CYS A 57 -46.11 -34.21 62.13
C CYS A 57 -46.06 -32.69 62.40
N GLY A 58 -46.16 -31.89 61.34
CA GLY A 58 -46.07 -30.44 61.46
C GLY A 58 -44.66 -29.98 61.88
N THR A 59 -44.56 -28.79 62.46
CA THR A 59 -43.26 -28.17 62.80
C THR A 59 -42.94 -28.36 64.28
N ILE A 60 -41.85 -29.06 64.61
CA ILE A 60 -41.36 -29.26 65.98
C ILE A 60 -40.07 -28.48 66.23
N ALA A 61 -39.78 -28.16 67.49
CA ALA A 61 -38.45 -27.65 67.86
C ALA A 61 -37.40 -28.76 67.73
N ASP A 62 -36.25 -28.43 67.15
CA ASP A 62 -35.16 -29.37 66.92
C ASP A 62 -34.31 -29.66 68.17
N GLY A 63 -34.52 -28.90 69.25
CA GLY A 63 -33.77 -29.00 70.50
C GLY A 63 -32.48 -28.18 70.54
N CYS A 64 -32.16 -27.48 69.44
CA CYS A 64 -30.97 -26.64 69.24
C CYS A 64 -31.32 -25.16 69.00
N GLY A 65 -32.60 -24.79 69.19
CA GLY A 65 -33.11 -23.44 68.97
C GLY A 65 -33.73 -23.22 67.57
N GLY A 66 -33.67 -24.23 66.69
CA GLY A 66 -34.33 -24.23 65.39
C GLY A 66 -35.64 -25.04 65.37
N THR A 67 -36.24 -25.15 64.19
CA THR A 67 -37.46 -25.94 63.97
C THR A 67 -37.29 -26.90 62.81
N ILE A 68 -37.87 -28.09 62.93
CA ILE A 68 -37.88 -29.15 61.90
C ILE A 68 -39.31 -29.39 61.44
N VAL A 69 -39.51 -29.49 60.11
CA VAL A 69 -40.79 -29.79 59.47
C VAL A 69 -40.93 -31.30 59.24
N CYS A 70 -41.78 -31.95 60.02
CA CYS A 70 -41.89 -33.41 60.10
C CYS A 70 -42.92 -34.04 59.17
N GLY A 71 -43.25 -33.37 58.06
CA GLY A 71 -44.19 -33.89 57.06
C GLY A 71 -45.63 -33.99 57.59
N ARG A 72 -46.47 -34.68 56.81
CA ARG A 72 -47.90 -34.89 57.08
C ARG A 72 -48.15 -36.29 57.65
N CYS A 73 -49.27 -36.44 58.34
CA CYS A 73 -49.72 -37.74 58.81
C CYS A 73 -50.16 -38.65 57.65
N PRO A 74 -50.13 -39.98 57.83
CA PRO A 74 -50.72 -40.93 56.88
C PRO A 74 -52.20 -40.62 56.59
N SER A 75 -52.68 -41.07 55.43
CA SER A 75 -54.05 -40.82 54.97
C SER A 75 -55.10 -41.14 56.04
N GLY A 76 -56.03 -40.19 56.25
CA GLY A 76 -57.10 -40.31 57.25
C GLY A 76 -56.77 -39.77 58.65
N MET A 77 -55.55 -39.24 58.88
CA MET A 77 -55.15 -38.68 60.18
C MET A 77 -54.85 -37.17 60.11
N GLY A 78 -55.27 -36.43 61.14
CA GLY A 78 -54.93 -35.03 61.36
C GLY A 78 -53.70 -34.86 62.25
N CYS A 79 -52.92 -33.81 62.05
CA CYS A 79 -51.81 -33.48 62.94
C CYS A 79 -52.29 -32.58 64.09
N ARG A 80 -52.22 -33.05 65.34
CA ARG A 80 -52.56 -32.25 66.53
C ARG A 80 -51.46 -32.37 67.56
N ASN A 81 -50.96 -31.24 68.07
CA ASN A 81 -49.81 -31.19 68.99
C ASN A 81 -48.64 -32.05 68.48
N ASN A 82 -48.33 -31.91 67.20
CA ASN A 82 -47.25 -32.60 66.51
C ASN A 82 -47.34 -34.13 66.54
N THR A 83 -48.52 -34.68 66.81
CA THR A 83 -48.80 -36.11 66.83
C THR A 83 -49.96 -36.42 65.89
N CYS A 84 -49.86 -37.52 65.15
CA CYS A 84 -50.93 -37.94 64.26
C CYS A 84 -52.10 -38.51 65.05
N VAL A 85 -53.27 -37.91 64.90
CA VAL A 85 -54.52 -38.31 65.55
C VAL A 85 -55.57 -38.67 64.51
N SER A 86 -56.42 -39.64 64.80
CA SER A 86 -57.43 -40.18 63.87
C SER A 86 -58.58 -39.20 63.56
N ASN A 87 -58.72 -38.09 64.29
CA ASN A 87 -59.76 -37.09 64.04
C ASN A 87 -59.23 -36.00 63.11
N CYS A 88 -59.16 -36.30 61.81
CA CYS A 88 -58.75 -35.33 60.79
C CYS A 88 -59.81 -34.23 60.61
N VAL A 89 -59.37 -32.97 60.60
CA VAL A 89 -60.23 -31.81 60.30
C VAL A 89 -60.08 -31.47 58.82
N SER A 90 -61.14 -31.74 58.05
CA SER A 90 -61.18 -31.40 56.63
C SER A 90 -60.97 -29.89 56.44
N PRO A 91 -60.10 -29.47 55.51
CA PRO A 91 -60.00 -28.07 55.12
C PRO A 91 -61.34 -27.56 54.60
N THR A 92 -61.56 -26.28 54.77
CA THR A 92 -62.70 -25.58 54.17
C THR A 92 -62.53 -25.48 52.66
N ASP A 93 -63.64 -25.35 51.93
CA ASP A 93 -63.61 -25.22 50.47
C ASP A 93 -62.69 -24.07 49.98
N PRO A 94 -62.66 -22.88 50.61
CA PRO A 94 -61.71 -21.82 50.25
C PRO A 94 -60.23 -22.19 50.46
N GLU A 95 -59.90 -22.96 51.50
CA GLU A 95 -58.53 -23.43 51.75
C GLU A 95 -58.09 -24.47 50.71
N LEU A 96 -59.02 -25.31 50.23
CA LEU A 96 -58.77 -26.25 49.14
C LEU A 96 -58.51 -25.51 47.82
N CYS A 97 -59.30 -24.48 47.52
CA CYS A 97 -59.12 -23.65 46.33
C CYS A 97 -57.78 -22.92 46.34
N LEU A 98 -57.45 -22.24 47.45
CA LEU A 98 -56.18 -21.53 47.61
C LEU A 98 -54.99 -22.49 47.53
N GLY A 99 -55.09 -23.66 48.17
CA GLY A 99 -54.02 -24.66 48.19
C GLY A 99 -53.75 -25.31 46.82
N ALA A 100 -54.73 -25.33 45.92
CA ALA A 100 -54.60 -25.81 44.55
C ALA A 100 -54.30 -24.70 43.53
N GLY A 101 -54.23 -23.43 43.96
CA GLY A 101 -54.11 -22.29 43.06
C GLY A 101 -55.35 -22.06 42.17
N ALA A 102 -56.48 -22.67 42.51
CA ALA A 102 -57.70 -22.61 41.73
C ALA A 102 -58.42 -21.28 41.99
N THR A 103 -58.55 -20.45 40.95
CA THR A 103 -59.25 -19.16 41.00
C THR A 103 -60.61 -19.20 40.32
N CYS A 104 -60.96 -20.30 39.65
CA CYS A 104 -62.25 -20.50 39.01
C CYS A 104 -62.67 -21.98 38.93
N GLY A 105 -63.95 -22.21 38.66
CA GLY A 105 -64.51 -23.51 38.30
C GLY A 105 -64.57 -24.51 39.45
N THR A 106 -65.05 -25.73 39.16
CA THR A 106 -65.10 -26.81 40.15
C THR A 106 -63.74 -27.50 40.21
N LEU A 107 -63.09 -27.47 41.37
CA LEU A 107 -61.85 -28.16 41.62
C LEU A 107 -62.17 -29.59 42.09
N SER A 108 -61.66 -30.62 41.43
CA SER A 108 -61.72 -32.00 41.95
C SER A 108 -60.43 -32.31 42.70
N VAL A 109 -60.49 -32.37 44.02
CA VAL A 109 -59.30 -32.59 44.86
C VAL A 109 -59.62 -33.58 45.97
N THR A 110 -58.65 -34.42 46.33
CA THR A 110 -58.74 -35.22 47.54
C THR A 110 -58.18 -34.38 48.69
N ASP A 111 -59.00 -34.11 49.70
CA ASP A 111 -58.55 -33.32 50.84
C ASP A 111 -57.51 -34.09 51.67
N ARG A 112 -56.84 -33.39 52.60
CA ARG A 112 -55.81 -33.98 53.47
C ARG A 112 -56.34 -35.09 54.39
N CYS A 113 -57.67 -35.24 54.51
CA CYS A 113 -58.32 -36.31 55.26
C CYS A 113 -58.69 -37.51 54.38
N GLY A 114 -58.35 -37.47 53.08
CA GLY A 114 -58.61 -38.55 52.12
C GLY A 114 -60.01 -38.53 51.52
N ALA A 115 -60.83 -37.52 51.82
CA ALA A 115 -62.15 -37.38 51.21
C ALA A 115 -62.01 -36.69 49.84
N GLN A 116 -62.65 -37.24 48.81
CA GLN A 116 -62.75 -36.55 47.52
C GLN A 116 -63.75 -35.39 47.66
N ARG A 117 -63.34 -34.20 47.24
CA ARG A 117 -64.08 -32.95 47.38
C ARG A 117 -64.13 -32.24 46.02
N SER A 118 -65.25 -31.55 45.80
CA SER A 118 -65.49 -30.78 44.58
C SER A 118 -65.87 -29.32 44.88
N PRO A 119 -65.02 -28.54 45.59
CA PRO A 119 -65.33 -27.15 45.89
C PRO A 119 -65.41 -26.31 44.60
N VAL A 120 -66.34 -25.35 44.56
CA VAL A 120 -66.39 -24.33 43.51
C VAL A 120 -65.47 -23.18 43.92
N CYS A 121 -64.41 -23.00 43.14
CA CYS A 121 -63.39 -21.99 43.37
C CYS A 121 -63.72 -20.74 42.56
N GLY A 122 -63.69 -19.57 43.20
CA GLY A 122 -63.97 -18.28 42.56
C GLY A 122 -65.45 -18.04 42.20
N ALA A 123 -65.77 -16.80 41.84
CA ALA A 123 -67.13 -16.35 41.46
C ALA A 123 -67.38 -16.35 39.94
N GLY A 124 -66.40 -16.80 39.14
CA GLY A 124 -66.39 -16.70 37.68
C GLY A 124 -65.18 -15.91 37.17
N CYS A 125 -64.90 -16.01 35.87
CA CYS A 125 -63.76 -15.31 35.27
C CYS A 125 -64.12 -13.90 34.80
N PRO A 126 -63.18 -12.94 34.91
CA PRO A 126 -63.34 -11.62 34.32
C PRO A 126 -63.62 -11.67 32.82
N SER A 127 -64.19 -10.59 32.27
CA SER A 127 -64.44 -10.47 30.83
C SER A 127 -63.16 -10.70 30.02
N GLY A 128 -63.24 -11.53 28.97
CA GLY A 128 -62.10 -11.90 28.13
C GLY A 128 -61.28 -13.09 28.66
N GLN A 129 -61.78 -13.83 29.65
CA GLN A 129 -61.15 -15.04 30.17
C GLN A 129 -62.19 -16.15 30.38
N VAL A 130 -61.75 -17.40 30.28
CA VAL A 130 -62.51 -18.59 30.66
C VAL A 130 -61.72 -19.41 31.67
N CYS A 131 -62.45 -20.21 32.43
CA CYS A 131 -61.81 -21.11 33.37
C CYS A 131 -61.15 -22.27 32.63
N GLY A 132 -59.84 -22.47 32.80
CA GLY A 132 -59.11 -23.45 32.00
C GLY A 132 -58.54 -22.89 30.68
N GLY A 133 -58.65 -21.59 30.44
CA GLY A 133 -58.21 -20.96 29.18
C GLY A 133 -56.75 -21.26 28.87
N SER A 134 -56.44 -21.49 27.59
CA SER A 134 -55.10 -21.86 27.09
C SER A 134 -54.41 -23.01 27.85
N GLY A 135 -55.20 -23.91 28.47
CA GLY A 135 -54.68 -25.07 29.22
C GLY A 135 -54.41 -24.82 30.71
N HIS A 136 -54.72 -23.64 31.25
CA HIS A 136 -54.53 -23.30 32.66
C HIS A 136 -55.70 -23.80 33.53
N LEU A 137 -55.66 -25.08 33.92
CA LEU A 137 -56.72 -25.75 34.69
C LEU A 137 -57.13 -24.96 35.95
N ASN A 138 -58.44 -24.75 36.11
CA ASN A 138 -59.04 -24.07 37.26
C ASN A 138 -58.51 -22.65 37.53
N VAL A 139 -57.87 -22.02 36.54
CA VAL A 139 -57.41 -20.64 36.57
C VAL A 139 -58.08 -19.88 35.43
N CYS A 140 -58.47 -18.62 35.70
CA CYS A 140 -58.99 -17.75 34.65
C CYS A 140 -57.88 -17.30 33.72
N TRP A 141 -58.03 -17.59 32.44
CA TRP A 141 -57.08 -17.24 31.39
C TRP A 141 -57.83 -17.00 30.08
N CYS A 142 -57.24 -16.26 29.15
CA CYS A 142 -57.80 -16.15 27.80
C CYS A 142 -57.55 -17.44 26.99
N ASP A 143 -58.22 -17.56 25.85
CA ASP A 143 -58.04 -18.55 24.79
C ASP A 143 -58.48 -17.98 23.43
N ASP A 144 -58.36 -18.77 22.36
CA ASP A 144 -58.68 -18.37 20.98
C ASP A 144 -60.16 -18.02 20.74
N THR A 145 -61.05 -18.28 21.70
CA THR A 145 -62.49 -18.02 21.59
C THR A 145 -62.99 -16.91 22.52
N THR A 146 -62.19 -16.51 23.50
CA THR A 146 -62.56 -15.51 24.52
C THR A 146 -62.19 -14.08 24.17
N CYS A 147 -61.24 -13.89 23.26
CA CYS A 147 -60.89 -12.57 22.76
C CYS A 147 -61.72 -12.26 21.51
N PHE A 148 -62.49 -11.18 21.56
CA PHE A 148 -63.42 -10.77 20.50
C PHE A 148 -62.94 -9.49 19.82
N GLY A 149 -63.41 -9.27 18.59
CA GLY A 149 -63.11 -8.07 17.81
C GLY A 149 -61.65 -8.05 17.34
N THR A 150 -60.93 -6.99 17.71
CA THR A 150 -59.52 -6.78 17.32
C THR A 150 -58.54 -7.30 18.36
N THR A 151 -58.96 -8.11 19.33
CA THR A 151 -58.08 -8.55 20.43
C THR A 151 -57.65 -10.01 20.25
N ARG A 152 -56.46 -10.37 20.76
CA ARG A 152 -55.96 -11.75 20.78
C ARG A 152 -55.51 -12.15 22.18
N CYS A 153 -55.50 -13.45 22.46
CA CYS A 153 -55.00 -13.95 23.73
C CYS A 153 -53.47 -13.87 23.77
N ASP A 154 -52.92 -13.08 24.71
CA ASP A 154 -51.52 -13.19 25.07
C ASP A 154 -51.37 -14.31 26.08
N VAL A 155 -50.87 -15.47 25.60
CA VAL A 155 -50.71 -16.67 26.44
C VAL A 155 -49.73 -16.49 27.59
N SER A 156 -48.85 -15.48 27.55
CA SER A 156 -47.91 -15.19 28.63
C SER A 156 -48.53 -14.30 29.73
N LEU A 157 -49.43 -13.40 29.33
CA LEU A 157 -50.12 -12.47 30.24
C LEU A 157 -51.51 -12.95 30.68
N GLY A 158 -52.08 -13.94 30.00
CA GLY A 158 -53.41 -14.49 30.28
C GLY A 158 -54.56 -13.53 30.04
N THR A 159 -54.33 -12.48 29.24
CA THR A 159 -55.31 -11.43 28.96
C THR A 159 -55.41 -11.17 27.47
N CYS A 160 -56.57 -10.67 27.04
CA CYS A 160 -56.76 -10.24 25.66
C CYS A 160 -56.03 -8.90 25.44
N VAL A 161 -55.06 -8.92 24.54
CA VAL A 161 -54.29 -7.73 24.12
C VAL A 161 -54.77 -7.23 22.76
N PRO A 162 -54.57 -5.94 22.43
CA PRO A 162 -54.85 -5.44 21.09
C PRO A 162 -54.10 -6.24 20.00
N GLY A 163 -54.78 -6.50 18.88
CA GLY A 163 -54.31 -7.18 17.69
C GLY A 163 -55.02 -6.62 16.45
N CYS A 164 -55.12 -7.42 15.38
CA CYS A 164 -55.75 -7.00 14.13
C CYS A 164 -56.85 -7.97 13.68
N SER A 165 -57.72 -7.51 12.80
CA SER A 165 -58.76 -8.28 12.11
C SER A 165 -58.81 -8.00 10.61
N THR A 166 -58.36 -6.81 10.19
CA THR A 166 -58.15 -6.41 8.79
C THR A 166 -56.78 -5.74 8.64
N ALA A 167 -56.27 -5.65 7.41
CA ALA A 167 -54.98 -5.02 7.12
C ALA A 167 -54.96 -3.52 7.51
N ASP A 168 -56.08 -2.79 7.39
CA ASP A 168 -56.19 -1.36 7.73
C ASP A 168 -55.91 -1.04 9.22
N GLN A 169 -55.86 -2.08 10.07
CA GLN A 169 -55.54 -1.98 11.50
C GLN A 169 -54.05 -2.17 11.79
N CYS A 170 -53.25 -2.45 10.76
CA CYS A 170 -51.81 -2.59 10.81
C CYS A 170 -51.10 -1.37 10.22
N SER A 171 -49.79 -1.25 10.46
CA SER A 171 -48.96 -0.24 9.79
C SER A 171 -48.94 -0.47 8.28
N GLU A 172 -48.65 0.57 7.50
CA GLU A 172 -48.43 0.46 6.05
C GLU A 172 -47.40 -0.65 5.72
N GLY A 173 -47.68 -1.47 4.71
CA GLY A 173 -46.84 -2.63 4.34
C GLY A 173 -46.98 -3.86 5.26
N ALA A 174 -48.00 -3.90 6.13
CA ALA A 174 -48.33 -5.08 6.94
C ALA A 174 -49.70 -5.67 6.58
N SER A 175 -49.78 -6.99 6.60
CA SER A 175 -51.02 -7.75 6.51
C SER A 175 -51.40 -8.33 7.88
N CYS A 176 -52.70 -8.58 8.09
CA CYS A 176 -53.17 -9.23 9.31
C CYS A 176 -53.23 -10.75 9.12
N GLU A 177 -52.35 -11.48 9.79
CA GLU A 177 -52.33 -12.94 9.82
C GLU A 177 -52.51 -13.44 11.25
N ASN A 178 -53.56 -14.25 11.52
CA ASN A 178 -53.85 -14.81 12.85
C ASN A 178 -53.89 -13.76 13.97
N HIS A 179 -54.55 -12.62 13.73
CA HIS A 179 -54.62 -11.48 14.66
C HIS A 179 -53.26 -10.84 14.99
N GLN A 180 -52.24 -11.07 14.16
CA GLN A 180 -50.92 -10.43 14.23
C GLN A 180 -50.66 -9.64 12.95
N CYS A 181 -50.22 -8.38 13.10
CA CYS A 181 -49.70 -7.62 11.98
C CYS A 181 -48.33 -8.17 11.60
N ARG A 182 -48.18 -8.63 10.36
CA ARG A 182 -46.94 -9.13 9.79
C ARG A 182 -46.59 -8.34 8.55
N CYS A 183 -45.32 -8.02 8.39
CA CYS A 183 -44.88 -7.31 7.19
C CYS A 183 -45.07 -8.18 5.95
N GLU A 184 -45.54 -7.55 4.87
CA GLU A 184 -45.67 -8.17 3.55
C GLU A 184 -44.28 -8.53 2.98
N PRO A 185 -44.22 -9.40 1.95
CA PRO A 185 -42.98 -9.62 1.20
C PRO A 185 -42.39 -8.26 0.75
N ASP A 186 -41.06 -8.13 0.82
CA ASP A 186 -40.32 -6.89 0.59
C ASP A 186 -40.41 -5.83 1.72
N PHE A 187 -40.96 -6.16 2.88
CA PHE A 187 -40.92 -5.31 4.09
C PHE A 187 -40.29 -6.05 5.28
N HIS A 188 -39.78 -5.31 6.26
CA HIS A 188 -39.32 -5.86 7.53
C HIS A 188 -39.76 -5.01 8.73
N VAL A 189 -39.69 -5.60 9.92
CA VAL A 189 -40.10 -4.93 11.16
C VAL A 189 -38.98 -4.02 11.66
N CYS A 190 -39.29 -2.75 11.84
CA CYS A 190 -38.43 -1.73 12.39
C CYS A 190 -39.13 -0.90 13.46
N GLU A 191 -38.61 -0.95 14.69
CA GLU A 191 -39.18 -0.26 15.86
C GLU A 191 -40.70 -0.48 16.02
N GLY A 192 -41.21 -1.64 15.58
CA GLY A 192 -42.62 -2.02 15.67
C GLY A 192 -43.50 -1.64 14.46
N ALA A 193 -42.93 -1.03 13.41
CA ALA A 193 -43.61 -0.75 12.14
C ALA A 193 -42.99 -1.54 10.99
N CYS A 194 -43.75 -1.78 9.92
CA CYS A 194 -43.20 -2.34 8.69
C CYS A 194 -42.61 -1.25 7.82
N VAL A 195 -41.35 -1.42 7.41
CA VAL A 195 -40.66 -0.52 6.50
C VAL A 195 -40.23 -1.27 5.23
N PRO A 196 -40.23 -0.63 4.06
CA PRO A 196 -39.78 -1.27 2.82
C PRO A 196 -38.33 -1.75 2.94
N ASN A 197 -38.01 -2.91 2.36
CA ASN A 197 -36.65 -3.41 2.18
C ASN A 197 -35.99 -2.70 0.99
N ASP A 198 -35.55 -1.47 1.22
CA ASP A 198 -34.85 -0.65 0.23
C ASP A 198 -33.58 -0.01 0.81
N VAL A 199 -32.95 0.90 0.06
CA VAL A 199 -31.72 1.55 0.52
C VAL A 199 -31.91 2.43 1.76
N ALA A 200 -33.14 2.83 2.09
CA ALA A 200 -33.45 3.62 3.28
C ALA A 200 -33.59 2.77 4.55
N ALA A 201 -33.99 1.50 4.42
CA ALA A 201 -33.97 0.50 5.49
C ALA A 201 -33.83 -0.89 4.86
N CYS A 202 -32.70 -1.56 5.05
CA CYS A 202 -32.41 -2.84 4.38
C CYS A 202 -32.21 -3.99 5.35
N GLY A 203 -32.86 -5.12 5.10
CA GLY A 203 -32.65 -6.35 5.87
C GLY A 203 -33.19 -6.23 7.29
N ALA A 204 -32.43 -6.65 8.30
CA ALA A 204 -32.87 -6.57 9.70
C ALA A 204 -32.50 -5.25 10.39
N THR A 205 -31.88 -4.32 9.66
CA THR A 205 -31.40 -3.04 10.21
C THR A 205 -32.30 -1.91 9.76
N CYS A 206 -32.78 -1.13 10.72
CA CYS A 206 -33.60 0.08 10.51
C CYS A 206 -32.77 1.29 10.09
N GLU A 207 -31.58 1.05 9.57
CA GLU A 207 -30.63 2.08 9.19
C GLU A 207 -30.53 2.13 7.67
N ARG A 208 -30.36 3.36 7.16
CA ARG A 208 -30.06 3.59 5.75
C ARG A 208 -28.73 2.90 5.42
N CYS A 209 -28.71 2.19 4.29
CA CYS A 209 -27.48 1.57 3.82
C CYS A 209 -26.37 2.61 3.66
N PRO A 210 -25.12 2.29 4.07
CA PRO A 210 -24.00 3.21 3.92
C PRO A 210 -23.84 3.68 2.47
N ALA A 211 -23.69 5.00 2.31
CA ALA A 211 -23.40 5.58 1.01
C ALA A 211 -21.94 5.28 0.62
N ASP A 212 -21.73 4.92 -0.65
CA ASP A 212 -20.39 4.85 -1.23
C ASP A 212 -20.15 6.11 -2.07
N PRO A 213 -19.00 6.81 -1.92
CA PRO A 213 -18.74 8.04 -2.66
C PRO A 213 -18.74 7.88 -4.19
N PHE A 214 -18.46 6.68 -4.69
CA PHE A 214 -18.31 6.39 -6.12
C PHE A 214 -19.26 5.29 -6.62
N GLY A 215 -19.96 4.59 -5.72
CA GLY A 215 -20.85 3.48 -6.01
C GLY A 215 -22.33 3.82 -5.79
N GLN A 216 -23.20 3.06 -6.47
CA GLN A 216 -24.62 3.06 -6.16
C GLN A 216 -24.91 2.05 -5.05
N THR A 217 -25.36 2.54 -3.89
CA THR A 217 -25.82 1.69 -2.80
C THR A 217 -27.06 0.88 -3.23
N THR A 218 -27.11 -0.39 -2.88
CA THR A 218 -28.19 -1.33 -3.21
C THR A 218 -28.65 -2.10 -1.96
N CYS A 219 -29.86 -2.64 -1.99
CA CYS A 219 -30.38 -3.56 -0.98
C CYS A 219 -30.90 -4.82 -1.68
N ASP A 220 -30.50 -6.02 -1.23
CA ASP A 220 -30.97 -7.30 -1.80
C ASP A 220 -32.14 -7.91 -1.01
N GLY A 221 -32.71 -7.16 -0.06
CA GLY A 221 -33.74 -7.61 0.87
C GLY A 221 -33.20 -8.13 2.20
N THR A 222 -31.91 -8.41 2.30
CA THR A 222 -31.28 -8.92 3.53
C THR A 222 -30.01 -8.17 3.93
N SER A 223 -29.30 -7.60 2.96
CA SER A 223 -28.02 -6.94 3.17
C SER A 223 -27.83 -5.74 2.24
N CYS A 224 -27.14 -4.72 2.76
CA CYS A 224 -26.68 -3.60 1.97
C CYS A 224 -25.51 -4.02 1.06
N GLY A 225 -25.58 -3.63 -0.21
CA GLY A 225 -24.53 -3.82 -1.19
C GLY A 225 -24.15 -2.51 -1.87
N VAL A 226 -23.11 -2.56 -2.71
CA VAL A 226 -22.68 -1.43 -3.54
C VAL A 226 -22.41 -1.93 -4.95
N ARG A 227 -22.96 -1.25 -5.94
CA ARG A 227 -22.67 -1.48 -7.37
C ARG A 227 -21.79 -0.36 -7.90
N CYS A 228 -20.60 -0.71 -8.37
CA CYS A 228 -19.68 0.26 -8.94
C CYS A 228 -20.04 0.63 -10.39
N PRO A 229 -19.87 1.90 -10.79
CA PRO A 229 -20.00 2.33 -12.18
C PRO A 229 -18.84 1.80 -13.03
N ALA A 230 -18.89 2.07 -14.34
CA ALA A 230 -17.79 1.73 -15.24
C ALA A 230 -16.46 2.35 -14.77
N GLN A 231 -15.34 1.66 -15.05
CA GLN A 231 -14.00 2.06 -14.62
C GLN A 231 -13.83 2.14 -13.08
N HIS A 232 -14.71 1.51 -12.31
CA HIS A 232 -14.57 1.34 -10.87
C HIS A 232 -14.75 -0.13 -10.48
N ARG A 233 -14.13 -0.54 -9.38
CA ARG A 233 -14.23 -1.90 -8.84
C ARG A 233 -14.50 -1.87 -7.34
N LEU A 234 -15.30 -2.82 -6.86
CA LEU A 234 -15.57 -2.98 -5.44
C LEU A 234 -14.35 -3.66 -4.79
N CYS A 235 -13.57 -2.88 -4.04
CA CYS A 235 -12.43 -3.34 -3.27
C CYS A 235 -12.71 -3.20 -1.76
N LEU A 236 -11.71 -3.42 -0.88
CA LEU A 236 -11.94 -3.52 0.58
C LEU A 236 -12.64 -2.30 1.21
N ALA A 237 -12.49 -1.10 0.64
CA ALA A 237 -13.06 0.14 1.17
C ALA A 237 -14.28 0.66 0.38
N GLY A 238 -14.84 -0.13 -0.54
CA GLY A 238 -15.92 0.30 -1.42
C GLY A 238 -15.50 0.43 -2.88
N CYS A 239 -16.24 1.21 -3.67
CA CYS A 239 -15.91 1.43 -5.07
C CYS A 239 -14.69 2.35 -5.19
N THR A 240 -13.67 1.86 -5.87
CA THR A 240 -12.46 2.62 -6.18
C THR A 240 -12.32 2.75 -7.69
N SER A 241 -11.85 3.91 -8.14
CA SER A 241 -11.50 4.14 -9.55
C SER A 241 -10.37 3.21 -9.97
N CYS A 242 -10.49 2.62 -11.15
CA CYS A 242 -9.46 1.80 -11.76
C CYS A 242 -8.56 2.62 -12.69
N PRO A 243 -7.29 2.21 -12.91
CA PRO A 243 -6.37 2.89 -13.81
C PRO A 243 -6.93 2.98 -15.24
N ALA A 244 -6.64 4.08 -15.91
CA ALA A 244 -6.98 4.23 -17.33
C ALA A 244 -6.28 3.15 -18.17
N HIS A 245 -6.84 2.88 -19.35
CA HIS A 245 -6.30 1.92 -20.33
C HIS A 245 -6.19 0.45 -19.86
N GLY A 246 -6.65 0.12 -18.65
CA GLY A 246 -6.74 -1.27 -18.22
C GLY A 246 -7.77 -2.07 -19.01
N ALA A 247 -7.36 -3.24 -19.50
CA ALA A 247 -8.22 -4.23 -20.14
C ALA A 247 -8.81 -5.23 -19.12
N ASP A 248 -8.11 -5.43 -17.99
CA ASP A 248 -8.57 -6.22 -16.85
C ASP A 248 -8.05 -5.63 -15.54
N PHE A 249 -8.74 -5.91 -14.43
CA PHE A 249 -8.50 -5.30 -13.14
C PHE A 249 -8.63 -6.26 -11.96
N SER A 250 -7.78 -6.08 -10.96
CA SER A 250 -7.86 -6.74 -9.66
C SER A 250 -7.84 -5.74 -8.49
N CYS A 251 -8.19 -6.18 -7.30
CA CYS A 251 -8.08 -5.37 -6.08
C CYS A 251 -6.80 -5.75 -5.33
N GLN A 252 -5.96 -4.76 -5.03
CA GLN A 252 -4.85 -4.90 -4.10
C GLN A 252 -5.17 -4.07 -2.84
N GLY A 253 -5.80 -4.73 -1.87
CA GLY A 253 -6.34 -4.07 -0.69
C GLY A 253 -7.48 -3.13 -1.06
N ILE A 254 -7.28 -1.82 -0.85
CA ILE A 254 -8.26 -0.77 -1.18
C ILE A 254 -8.10 -0.23 -2.62
N GLN A 255 -7.02 -0.57 -3.32
CA GLN A 255 -6.70 -0.03 -4.64
C GLN A 255 -7.21 -0.97 -5.74
N CYS A 256 -7.79 -0.40 -6.80
CA CYS A 256 -7.98 -1.13 -8.06
C CYS A 256 -6.69 -1.01 -8.88
N VAL A 257 -6.16 -2.13 -9.34
CA VAL A 257 -4.94 -2.22 -10.14
C VAL A 257 -5.24 -2.92 -11.46
N ALA A 258 -4.61 -2.48 -12.54
CA ALA A 258 -4.66 -3.16 -13.83
C ALA A 258 -3.89 -4.48 -13.76
N THR A 259 -4.48 -5.54 -14.30
CA THR A 259 -3.84 -6.86 -14.49
C THR A 259 -3.61 -7.20 -15.96
N ALA A 260 -4.20 -6.40 -16.86
CA ALA A 260 -3.91 -6.39 -18.28
C ALA A 260 -4.15 -4.98 -18.83
N CYS A 261 -3.45 -4.62 -19.89
CA CYS A 261 -3.56 -3.32 -20.53
C CYS A 261 -4.12 -3.42 -21.95
N SER A 262 -4.77 -2.35 -22.39
CA SER A 262 -5.23 -2.21 -23.78
C SER A 262 -4.02 -2.14 -24.72
N PRO A 263 -4.17 -2.52 -26.01
CA PRO A 263 -3.08 -2.43 -26.98
C PRO A 263 -2.42 -1.05 -27.02
N GLY A 264 -1.09 -1.02 -27.01
CA GLY A 264 -0.27 0.21 -26.95
C GLY A 264 0.15 0.63 -25.54
N TYR A 265 -0.26 -0.11 -24.50
CA TYR A 265 0.14 0.11 -23.11
C TYR A 265 0.70 -1.18 -22.51
N SER A 266 1.65 -1.05 -21.58
CA SER A 266 2.18 -2.18 -20.81
C SER A 266 1.92 -1.98 -19.31
N LEU A 267 1.90 -3.08 -18.56
CA LEU A 267 1.70 -3.03 -17.12
C LEU A 267 2.90 -2.37 -16.42
N CYS A 268 2.62 -1.43 -15.54
CA CYS A 268 3.61 -0.70 -14.74
C CYS A 268 3.03 -0.41 -13.35
N ASP A 269 3.56 -1.03 -12.28
CA ASP A 269 3.11 -0.80 -10.90
C ASP A 269 1.57 -0.88 -10.70
N GLY A 270 0.92 -1.84 -11.35
CA GLY A 270 -0.54 -2.00 -11.28
C GLY A 270 -1.32 -0.93 -12.07
N ARG A 271 -0.68 -0.23 -13.00
CA ARG A 271 -1.28 0.69 -13.98
C ARG A 271 -0.92 0.28 -15.40
N CYS A 272 -1.38 1.05 -16.38
CA CYS A 272 -1.04 0.89 -17.78
C CYS A 272 -0.27 2.10 -18.26
N CYS A 273 0.99 1.92 -18.62
CA CYS A 273 1.90 2.97 -19.06
C CYS A 273 2.18 2.88 -20.55
N SER A 274 2.54 4.02 -21.13
CA SER A 274 3.09 4.12 -22.48
C SER A 274 4.18 5.20 -22.53
N TRP A 275 4.88 5.27 -23.66
CA TRP A 275 5.79 6.38 -23.92
C TRP A 275 5.04 7.66 -24.23
N HIS A 276 5.40 8.72 -23.53
CA HIS A 276 4.95 10.08 -23.80
C HIS A 276 6.11 10.91 -24.33
N LEU A 277 5.85 11.80 -25.28
CA LEU A 277 6.84 12.65 -25.93
C LEU A 277 6.51 14.13 -25.77
N GLU A 278 7.51 14.94 -25.39
CA GLU A 278 7.42 16.39 -25.24
C GLU A 278 8.62 17.07 -25.91
N THR A 279 8.43 18.29 -26.42
CA THR A 279 9.54 19.10 -26.95
C THR A 279 10.11 19.99 -25.85
N ILE A 280 11.42 19.87 -25.58
CA ILE A 280 12.15 20.78 -24.69
C ILE A 280 12.40 22.11 -25.40
N THR A 281 12.89 22.04 -26.64
CA THR A 281 13.09 23.22 -27.48
C THR A 281 12.97 22.88 -28.96
N LEU A 282 12.36 23.80 -29.72
CA LEU A 282 12.27 23.74 -31.18
C LEU A 282 13.53 24.30 -31.88
N SER A 283 14.42 24.95 -31.13
CA SER A 283 15.68 25.42 -31.69
C SER A 283 16.56 24.23 -32.02
N GLN A 284 17.22 24.24 -33.19
CA GLN A 284 18.24 23.26 -33.51
C GLN A 284 19.28 23.21 -32.38
N THR A 285 19.62 22.00 -31.96
CA THR A 285 20.66 21.74 -30.97
C THR A 285 21.84 21.03 -31.62
N ALA A 286 22.99 21.08 -30.96
CA ALA A 286 24.23 20.47 -31.44
C ALA A 286 24.87 19.61 -30.35
N GLY A 287 25.63 18.59 -30.75
CA GLY A 287 26.30 17.67 -29.83
C GLY A 287 25.34 16.80 -29.04
N GLN A 288 25.90 16.04 -28.09
CA GLN A 288 25.15 15.18 -27.19
C GLN A 288 24.59 16.02 -26.02
N PRO A 289 23.28 15.93 -25.72
CA PRO A 289 22.73 16.51 -24.50
C PRO A 289 23.13 15.66 -23.29
N ALA A 290 23.05 16.23 -22.09
CA ALA A 290 23.20 15.49 -20.84
C ALA A 290 21.91 15.55 -20.01
N ILE A 291 21.57 14.46 -19.33
CA ILE A 291 20.35 14.33 -18.51
C ILE A 291 20.72 13.94 -17.09
N ALA A 292 20.05 14.55 -16.12
CA ALA A 292 20.13 14.14 -14.73
C ALA A 292 18.79 14.39 -14.02
N LEU A 293 18.52 13.58 -12.99
CA LEU A 293 17.33 13.69 -12.17
C LEU A 293 17.71 14.15 -10.75
N ASP A 294 16.96 15.12 -10.20
CA ASP A 294 17.11 15.56 -8.81
C ASP A 294 16.47 14.59 -7.80
N GLY A 295 16.60 14.87 -6.50
CA GLY A 295 16.07 14.00 -5.44
C GLY A 295 14.54 13.85 -5.43
N ASN A 296 13.82 14.72 -6.15
CA ASN A 296 12.37 14.63 -6.32
C ASN A 296 11.98 13.98 -7.66
N GLY A 297 12.94 13.45 -8.41
CA GLY A 297 12.73 12.89 -9.75
C GLY A 297 12.48 13.96 -10.82
N VAL A 298 12.78 15.23 -10.57
CA VAL A 298 12.63 16.27 -11.60
C VAL A 298 13.77 16.16 -12.59
N THR A 299 13.42 16.19 -13.87
CA THR A 299 14.38 16.12 -14.98
C THR A 299 15.08 17.45 -15.20
N HIS A 300 16.40 17.38 -15.29
CA HIS A 300 17.28 18.45 -15.72
C HIS A 300 18.04 18.01 -16.96
N VAL A 301 18.26 18.95 -17.88
CA VAL A 301 18.91 18.70 -19.16
C VAL A 301 19.91 19.82 -19.44
N ALA A 302 21.12 19.48 -19.84
CA ALA A 302 22.09 20.43 -20.37
C ALA A 302 22.29 20.15 -21.87
N PHE A 303 22.42 21.19 -22.69
CA PHE A 303 22.57 21.05 -24.14
C PHE A 303 23.20 22.28 -24.77
N TYR A 304 23.81 22.10 -25.94
CA TYR A 304 24.21 23.21 -26.79
C TYR A 304 23.06 23.60 -27.73
N ALA A 305 22.67 24.87 -27.70
CA ALA A 305 21.87 25.46 -28.76
C ALA A 305 22.73 25.68 -30.01
N SER A 306 22.16 25.54 -31.20
CA SER A 306 22.84 25.83 -32.47
C SER A 306 23.34 27.28 -32.57
N SER A 307 22.82 28.18 -31.72
CA SER A 307 23.31 29.55 -31.54
C SER A 307 24.67 29.66 -30.83
N GLY A 308 25.24 28.56 -30.34
CA GLY A 308 26.54 28.53 -29.64
C GLY A 308 26.42 28.70 -28.12
N GLU A 309 25.20 28.56 -27.58
CA GLU A 309 24.95 28.73 -26.16
C GLU A 309 24.89 27.38 -25.45
N VAL A 310 25.63 27.25 -24.36
CA VAL A 310 25.39 26.20 -23.36
C VAL A 310 24.14 26.60 -22.59
N ARG A 311 23.13 25.75 -22.63
CA ARG A 311 21.84 25.95 -21.95
C ARG A 311 21.58 24.81 -20.98
N TRP A 312 20.79 25.14 -19.97
CA TRP A 312 20.25 24.20 -19.01
C TRP A 312 18.73 24.35 -18.99
N ALA A 313 18.03 23.23 -18.91
CA ALA A 313 16.58 23.19 -18.78
C ALA A 313 16.17 22.34 -17.57
N LYS A 314 15.13 22.78 -16.85
CA LYS A 314 14.48 22.05 -15.76
C LYS A 314 13.02 21.84 -16.10
N ARG A 315 12.52 20.62 -15.93
CA ARG A 315 11.11 20.32 -16.09
C ARG A 315 10.30 20.91 -14.91
N SER A 316 9.16 21.50 -15.21
CA SER A 316 8.23 22.03 -14.20
C SER A 316 6.78 21.68 -14.58
N PRO A 317 5.81 21.85 -13.67
CA PRO A 317 4.39 21.69 -14.00
C PRO A 317 3.89 22.62 -15.11
N ALA A 318 4.58 23.74 -15.36
CA ALA A 318 4.25 24.70 -16.41
C ALA A 318 5.01 24.46 -17.74
N GLY A 319 5.75 23.35 -17.85
CA GLY A 319 6.66 23.05 -18.96
C GLY A 319 8.12 23.25 -18.60
N TRP A 320 8.98 23.40 -19.61
CA TRP A 320 10.43 23.52 -19.44
C TRP A 320 10.87 24.95 -19.12
N LEU A 321 11.55 25.13 -17.99
CA LEU A 321 12.30 26.34 -17.69
C LEU A 321 13.69 26.23 -18.33
N VAL A 322 14.02 27.10 -19.27
CA VAL A 322 15.32 27.10 -19.97
C VAL A 322 16.13 28.35 -19.60
N GLU A 323 17.38 28.17 -19.22
CA GLU A 323 18.33 29.24 -18.90
C GLU A 323 19.61 29.11 -19.72
N THR A 324 20.19 30.25 -20.10
CA THR A 324 21.54 30.29 -20.70
C THR A 324 22.59 30.19 -19.59
N VAL A 325 23.39 29.12 -19.63
CA VAL A 325 24.56 28.93 -18.75
C VAL A 325 25.68 29.85 -19.20
N LYS A 326 26.00 29.81 -20.49
CA LYS A 326 27.10 30.57 -21.12
C LYS A 326 26.84 30.69 -22.63
N SER A 327 27.06 31.88 -23.18
CA SER A 327 27.18 32.05 -24.63
C SER A 327 28.66 31.90 -25.03
N ILE A 328 28.94 30.98 -25.95
CA ILE A 328 30.28 30.68 -26.47
C ILE A 328 30.31 31.10 -27.94
N PRO A 329 31.34 31.82 -28.39
CA PRO A 329 31.49 32.13 -29.81
C PRO A 329 31.49 30.84 -30.65
N GLN A 330 30.81 30.86 -31.80
CA GLN A 330 30.63 29.71 -32.69
C GLN A 330 31.94 29.03 -33.16
N THR A 331 33.07 29.68 -32.95
CA THR A 331 34.40 29.22 -33.39
C THR A 331 34.99 28.10 -32.54
N SER A 332 34.42 27.73 -31.37
CA SER A 332 34.83 26.49 -30.70
C SER A 332 34.36 25.29 -31.54
N ALA A 333 35.23 24.32 -31.79
CA ALA A 333 34.88 23.15 -32.61
C ALA A 333 34.09 22.10 -31.81
N GLU A 334 34.35 21.99 -30.50
CA GLU A 334 33.77 20.93 -29.68
C GLU A 334 32.49 21.38 -28.96
N ARG A 335 31.48 20.51 -28.97
CA ARG A 335 30.16 20.70 -28.36
C ARG A 335 29.89 19.56 -27.37
N ILE A 336 30.73 19.50 -26.35
CA ILE A 336 30.71 18.42 -25.36
C ILE A 336 30.46 19.01 -23.98
N LEU A 337 29.52 18.41 -23.27
CA LEU A 337 29.14 18.78 -21.91
C LEU A 337 28.65 17.55 -21.16
N ASP A 338 28.60 17.68 -19.84
CA ASP A 338 27.90 16.73 -18.98
C ASP A 338 27.23 17.47 -17.81
N LEU A 339 26.27 16.83 -17.16
CA LEU A 339 25.40 17.40 -16.14
C LEU A 339 25.34 16.48 -14.91
N ALA A 340 25.68 17.03 -13.76
CA ALA A 340 25.32 16.45 -12.47
C ALA A 340 24.31 17.34 -11.74
N VAL A 341 23.45 16.72 -10.93
CA VAL A 341 22.44 17.43 -10.14
C VAL A 341 22.46 16.90 -8.71
N GLY A 342 22.58 17.82 -7.75
CA GLY A 342 22.49 17.53 -6.32
C GLY A 342 21.07 17.10 -5.90
N SER A 343 20.94 16.50 -4.71
CA SER A 343 19.64 16.02 -4.22
C SER A 343 18.60 17.13 -4.06
N ASN A 344 19.01 18.37 -3.76
CA ASN A 344 18.08 19.50 -3.67
C ASN A 344 17.87 20.20 -5.01
N GLY A 345 18.33 19.59 -6.11
CA GLY A 345 18.17 20.10 -7.46
C GLY A 345 19.17 21.18 -7.84
N GLU A 346 20.36 21.20 -7.24
CA GLU A 346 21.48 22.07 -7.63
C GLU A 346 22.17 21.54 -8.90
N PRO A 347 21.98 22.15 -10.09
CA PRO A 347 22.59 21.67 -11.31
C PRO A 347 24.02 22.19 -11.46
N VAL A 348 24.88 21.30 -11.96
CA VAL A 348 26.28 21.58 -12.27
C VAL A 348 26.56 21.06 -13.66
N VAL A 349 27.03 21.94 -14.54
CA VAL A 349 27.33 21.61 -15.94
C VAL A 349 28.83 21.70 -16.13
N VAL A 350 29.46 20.62 -16.59
CA VAL A 350 30.83 20.66 -17.14
C VAL A 350 30.73 20.90 -18.64
N PHE A 351 31.57 21.75 -19.20
CA PHE A 351 31.55 22.09 -20.63
C PHE A 351 32.89 22.65 -21.08
N VAL A 352 33.14 22.58 -22.38
CA VAL A 352 34.33 23.15 -23.02
C VAL A 352 34.06 24.58 -23.49
N ASP A 353 34.92 25.53 -23.09
CA ASP A 353 34.90 26.95 -23.48
C ASP A 353 36.24 27.34 -24.13
N GLY A 354 36.29 27.27 -25.46
CA GLY A 354 37.55 27.42 -26.19
C GLY A 354 38.45 26.20 -25.98
N LEU A 355 39.57 26.39 -25.29
CA LEU A 355 40.50 25.31 -24.89
C LEU A 355 40.39 24.99 -23.39
N ASP A 356 39.45 25.60 -22.68
CA ASP A 356 39.30 25.45 -21.24
C ASP A 356 38.16 24.48 -20.90
N LEU A 357 38.43 23.54 -19.99
CA LEU A 357 37.41 22.77 -19.31
C LEU A 357 36.86 23.59 -18.15
N ARG A 358 35.55 23.84 -18.15
CA ARG A 358 34.90 24.66 -17.12
C ARG A 358 33.74 23.93 -16.50
N VAL A 359 33.50 24.24 -15.23
CA VAL A 359 32.29 23.85 -14.52
C VAL A 359 31.47 25.09 -14.22
N ALA A 360 30.18 25.06 -14.54
CA ALA A 360 29.18 26.05 -14.19
C ALA A 360 28.24 25.51 -13.12
N GLU A 361 28.11 26.26 -12.02
CA GLU A 361 27.22 25.97 -10.91
C GLU A 361 26.14 27.04 -10.85
N ARG A 362 24.88 26.62 -10.86
CA ARG A 362 23.77 27.56 -10.79
C ARG A 362 23.70 28.18 -9.40
N HIS A 363 23.46 29.48 -9.34
CA HIS A 363 23.20 30.13 -8.05
C HIS A 363 21.93 29.57 -7.40
N LYS A 364 21.83 29.68 -6.07
CA LYS A 364 20.70 29.16 -5.29
C LYS A 364 19.35 29.66 -5.83
N ALA A 365 18.30 28.86 -5.63
CA ALA A 365 16.95 29.22 -6.00
C ALA A 365 16.57 30.63 -5.49
N GLY A 366 15.99 31.46 -6.37
CA GLY A 366 15.68 32.87 -6.09
C GLY A 366 16.77 33.87 -6.49
N THR A 367 17.94 33.40 -6.91
CA THR A 367 18.99 34.23 -7.55
C THR A 367 19.21 33.80 -8.99
N SER A 368 19.53 34.75 -9.87
CA SER A 368 19.86 34.48 -11.26
C SER A 368 21.36 34.30 -11.46
N GLY A 369 21.73 33.49 -12.45
CA GLY A 369 23.11 33.36 -12.90
C GLY A 369 23.82 32.07 -12.49
N TRP A 370 25.05 31.98 -13.00
CA TRP A 370 25.89 30.79 -12.94
C TRP A 370 27.32 31.20 -12.61
N THR A 371 27.89 30.61 -11.56
CA THR A 371 29.32 30.73 -11.23
C THR A 371 30.09 29.75 -12.07
N LYS A 372 31.15 30.22 -12.75
CA LYS A 372 31.95 29.42 -13.68
C LYS A 372 33.38 29.36 -13.20
N THR A 373 33.91 28.16 -13.03
CA THR A 373 35.29 27.94 -12.58
C THR A 373 36.06 27.12 -13.61
N LEU A 374 37.36 27.42 -13.75
CA LEU A 374 38.27 26.64 -14.58
C LEU A 374 38.58 25.33 -13.85
N VAL A 375 38.38 24.21 -14.54
CA VAL A 375 38.88 22.90 -14.10
C VAL A 375 40.33 22.79 -14.56
N GLU A 376 40.54 22.93 -15.86
CA GLU A 376 41.84 22.82 -16.51
C GLU A 376 41.80 23.49 -17.89
N GLY A 377 42.96 23.90 -18.42
CA GLY A 377 43.09 24.39 -19.80
C GLY A 377 43.95 23.45 -20.65
N GLY A 378 43.77 23.51 -21.97
CA GLY A 378 44.52 22.74 -22.96
C GLY A 378 43.70 21.62 -23.60
N SER A 379 42.78 21.96 -24.51
CA SER A 379 42.07 21.00 -25.37
C SER A 379 41.53 19.75 -24.66
N PRO A 380 40.59 19.92 -23.69
CA PRO A 380 39.95 18.79 -23.03
C PRO A 380 39.01 18.05 -23.99
N MET A 381 38.93 16.74 -23.89
CA MET A 381 38.06 15.89 -24.70
C MET A 381 37.09 15.09 -23.81
N ALA A 382 35.88 14.85 -24.31
CA ALA A 382 34.89 13.95 -23.70
C ALA A 382 34.74 14.05 -22.17
N PRO A 383 34.49 15.24 -21.59
CA PRO A 383 34.36 15.37 -20.14
C PRO A 383 33.09 14.70 -19.62
N ALA A 384 33.24 13.93 -18.55
CA ALA A 384 32.14 13.36 -17.77
C ALA A 384 32.20 13.86 -16.32
N LEU A 385 31.03 14.09 -15.71
CA LEU A 385 30.87 14.74 -14.40
C LEU A 385 29.94 13.93 -13.50
N VAL A 386 30.39 13.67 -12.27
CA VAL A 386 29.53 13.20 -11.20
C VAL A 386 29.70 14.02 -9.93
N MET A 387 28.62 14.10 -9.16
CA MET A 387 28.56 14.75 -7.86
C MET A 387 28.26 13.70 -6.78
N ASP A 388 29.01 13.73 -5.68
CA ASP A 388 28.76 12.87 -4.53
C ASP A 388 27.69 13.44 -3.58
N LEU A 389 27.31 12.67 -2.55
CA LEU A 389 26.31 13.09 -1.56
C LEU A 389 26.69 14.34 -0.76
N PHE A 390 27.98 14.68 -0.71
CA PHE A 390 28.50 15.85 0.01
C PHE A 390 28.63 17.08 -0.89
N GLY A 391 28.26 16.97 -2.17
CA GLY A 391 28.40 18.04 -3.16
C GLY A 391 29.82 18.18 -3.71
N ASN A 392 30.71 17.22 -3.47
CA ASN A 392 32.01 17.20 -4.12
C ASN A 392 31.86 16.79 -5.59
N LEU A 393 32.66 17.40 -6.44
CA LEU A 393 32.64 17.19 -7.88
C LEU A 393 33.81 16.32 -8.31
N HIS A 394 33.51 15.40 -9.22
CA HIS A 394 34.47 14.51 -9.84
C HIS A 394 34.31 14.63 -11.36
N VAL A 395 35.41 14.90 -12.05
CA VAL A 395 35.42 15.07 -13.52
C VAL A 395 36.46 14.13 -14.11
N ALA A 396 36.05 13.29 -15.05
CA ALA A 396 36.95 12.57 -15.93
C ALA A 396 36.97 13.26 -17.29
N PHE A 397 38.12 13.30 -17.95
CA PHE A 397 38.27 13.92 -19.27
C PHE A 397 39.53 13.41 -19.95
N GLY A 398 39.52 13.46 -21.28
CA GLY A 398 40.71 13.37 -22.10
C GLY A 398 41.43 14.71 -22.19
N HIS A 399 42.72 14.69 -22.47
CA HIS A 399 43.51 15.88 -22.75
C HIS A 399 44.35 15.64 -23.98
N ASP A 400 44.17 16.47 -25.00
CA ASP A 400 44.93 16.42 -26.24
C ASP A 400 46.30 17.13 -26.05
N GLY A 401 47.32 16.31 -25.77
CA GLY A 401 48.73 16.71 -25.72
C GLY A 401 49.53 16.09 -26.88
N TYR A 402 50.84 15.87 -26.69
CA TYR A 402 51.61 15.01 -27.63
C TYR A 402 51.14 13.54 -27.61
N HIS A 403 50.35 13.18 -26.60
CA HIS A 403 49.68 11.91 -26.33
C HIS A 403 48.29 12.26 -25.77
N CYS A 404 47.29 11.41 -25.98
CA CYS A 404 46.04 11.50 -25.22
C CYS A 404 46.30 11.09 -23.78
N GLU A 405 45.90 11.94 -22.83
CA GLU A 405 45.93 11.60 -21.41
C GLU A 405 44.51 11.37 -20.89
N VAL A 406 44.28 10.25 -20.20
CA VAL A 406 43.07 10.04 -19.40
C VAL A 406 43.29 10.72 -18.06
N ARG A 407 42.49 11.73 -17.74
CA ARG A 407 42.68 12.56 -16.54
C ARG A 407 41.46 12.54 -15.64
N TYR A 408 41.72 12.73 -14.36
CA TYR A 408 40.71 12.86 -13.33
C TYR A 408 40.98 14.11 -12.50
N ALA A 409 39.94 14.92 -12.29
CA ALA A 409 39.95 16.09 -11.42
C ALA A 409 38.86 15.99 -10.35
N TYR A 410 39.18 16.47 -9.15
CA TYR A 410 38.31 16.45 -7.98
C TYR A 410 38.27 17.80 -7.29
N ARG A 411 37.09 18.22 -6.84
CA ARG A 411 36.91 19.43 -6.04
C ARG A 411 35.93 19.19 -4.91
N THR A 412 36.35 19.51 -3.68
CA THR A 412 35.46 19.45 -2.52
C THR A 412 34.45 20.59 -2.55
N ALA A 413 33.26 20.39 -1.96
CA ALA A 413 32.24 21.45 -1.85
C ALA A 413 32.74 22.70 -1.09
N ALA A 414 33.67 22.53 -0.16
CA ALA A 414 34.30 23.61 0.60
C ALA A 414 35.57 24.19 -0.07
N GLY A 415 36.12 23.51 -1.06
CA GLY A 415 37.37 23.88 -1.71
C GLY A 415 37.20 24.97 -2.77
N GLN A 416 38.28 25.69 -3.07
CA GLN A 416 38.31 26.71 -4.12
C GLN A 416 39.14 26.31 -5.34
N GLY A 417 39.69 25.09 -5.37
CA GLY A 417 40.57 24.61 -6.44
C GLY A 417 40.40 23.12 -6.72
N TRP A 418 40.84 22.71 -7.91
CA TRP A 418 40.79 21.33 -8.39
C TRP A 418 42.09 20.60 -8.06
N ALA A 419 41.97 19.36 -7.58
CA ALA A 419 43.07 18.41 -7.47
C ALA A 419 42.98 17.43 -8.65
N GLY A 420 44.03 17.32 -9.46
CA GLY A 420 44.06 16.48 -10.66
C GLY A 420 45.11 15.38 -10.62
N THR A 421 44.90 14.33 -11.40
CA THR A 421 45.90 13.28 -11.68
C THR A 421 45.68 12.70 -13.07
N THR A 422 46.76 12.35 -13.76
CA THR A 422 46.73 11.57 -15.01
C THR A 422 46.67 10.08 -14.65
N LEU A 423 45.66 9.39 -15.18
CA LEU A 423 45.38 7.97 -14.93
C LEU A 423 46.10 7.07 -15.92
N ASP A 424 46.18 7.52 -17.18
CA ASP A 424 46.89 6.84 -18.27
C ASP A 424 47.34 7.87 -19.32
N SER A 425 48.33 7.51 -20.14
CA SER A 425 48.88 8.35 -21.20
C SER A 425 49.25 7.50 -22.39
N LEU A 426 48.64 7.74 -23.55
CA LEU A 426 48.78 6.88 -24.73
C LEU A 426 48.82 7.68 -26.02
N GLU A 427 49.41 7.08 -27.05
CA GLU A 427 49.25 7.54 -28.42
C GLU A 427 47.84 7.18 -28.89
N CYS A 428 46.92 8.14 -28.83
CA CYS A 428 45.56 7.99 -29.30
C CYS A 428 45.19 9.18 -30.19
N LEU A 429 44.20 9.02 -31.06
CA LEU A 429 43.65 10.13 -31.86
C LEU A 429 42.34 10.68 -31.29
N ARG A 430 41.64 9.86 -30.50
CA ARG A 430 40.31 10.17 -29.96
C ARG A 430 40.09 9.41 -28.66
N LEU A 431 39.40 10.06 -27.73
CA LEU A 431 39.11 9.53 -26.41
C LEU A 431 37.65 9.80 -26.03
N SER A 432 36.98 8.78 -25.49
CA SER A 432 35.71 8.92 -24.78
C SER A 432 35.89 8.55 -23.31
N THR A 433 35.24 9.30 -22.41
CA THR A 433 35.30 8.99 -20.98
C THR A 433 33.91 8.95 -20.35
N ALA A 434 33.77 8.09 -19.34
CA ALA A 434 32.61 8.06 -18.46
C ALA A 434 33.08 7.96 -17.00
N ILE A 435 32.33 8.54 -16.08
CA ILE A 435 32.66 8.51 -14.65
C ILE A 435 31.43 8.12 -13.83
N ALA A 436 31.65 7.29 -12.82
CA ALA A 436 30.62 6.96 -11.83
C ALA A 436 31.23 6.79 -10.44
N LEU A 437 30.39 6.89 -9.42
CA LEU A 437 30.76 6.65 -8.03
C LEU A 437 30.16 5.31 -7.58
N ASP A 438 30.95 4.49 -6.87
CA ASP A 438 30.43 3.30 -6.21
C ASP A 438 29.56 3.66 -4.98
N GLY A 439 28.98 2.67 -4.31
CA GLY A 439 28.15 2.89 -3.10
C GLY A 439 28.89 3.55 -1.92
N LEU A 440 30.22 3.64 -1.95
CA LEU A 440 31.06 4.29 -0.94
C LEU A 440 31.51 5.70 -1.35
N GLY A 441 31.06 6.18 -2.52
CA GLY A 441 31.48 7.48 -3.07
C GLY A 441 32.86 7.46 -3.70
N LYS A 442 33.43 6.27 -3.99
CA LYS A 442 34.73 6.20 -4.69
C LYS A 442 34.52 6.28 -6.19
N PRO A 443 35.29 7.13 -6.89
CA PRO A 443 35.17 7.27 -8.32
C PRO A 443 35.79 6.09 -9.06
N ALA A 444 35.19 5.80 -10.21
CA ALA A 444 35.76 5.01 -11.27
C ALA A 444 35.57 5.74 -12.60
N VAL A 445 36.56 5.60 -13.47
CA VAL A 445 36.57 6.17 -14.81
C VAL A 445 36.61 5.02 -15.80
N ALA A 446 35.76 5.05 -16.81
CA ALA A 446 35.94 4.26 -18.01
C ALA A 446 36.51 5.17 -19.09
N ALA A 447 37.48 4.68 -19.85
CA ALA A 447 38.03 5.40 -20.98
C ALA A 447 38.14 4.47 -22.18
N MET A 448 37.69 4.96 -23.32
CA MET A 448 37.87 4.30 -24.60
C MET A 448 38.87 5.10 -25.42
N GLU A 449 39.95 4.43 -25.80
CA GLU A 449 41.12 5.02 -26.44
C GLU A 449 41.19 4.49 -27.87
N VAL A 450 41.08 5.40 -28.84
CA VAL A 450 41.10 5.05 -30.27
C VAL A 450 42.52 5.08 -30.81
N GLY A 451 42.91 3.99 -31.45
CA GLY A 451 44.27 3.76 -31.96
C GLY A 451 44.75 4.86 -32.90
N ALA A 452 46.06 5.18 -32.85
CA ALA A 452 46.62 6.29 -33.63
C ALA A 452 46.81 6.01 -35.13
N THR A 453 46.66 4.75 -35.55
CA THR A 453 46.72 4.32 -36.95
C THR A 453 45.76 3.15 -37.16
N ASP A 454 45.42 2.85 -38.41
CA ASP A 454 44.58 1.71 -38.81
C ASP A 454 45.09 0.32 -38.34
N ASP A 455 46.31 0.26 -37.78
CA ASP A 455 46.93 -0.95 -37.22
C ASP A 455 46.73 -1.11 -35.69
N PHE A 456 46.13 -0.10 -35.02
CA PHE A 456 45.83 -0.14 -33.59
C PHE A 456 44.33 -0.32 -33.36
N TRP A 457 43.99 -1.37 -32.61
CA TRP A 457 42.64 -1.59 -32.10
C TRP A 457 42.31 -0.60 -30.99
N ASP A 458 41.03 -0.23 -30.88
CA ASP A 458 40.53 0.56 -29.78
C ASP A 458 40.60 -0.25 -28.48
N VAL A 459 40.88 0.45 -27.39
CA VAL A 459 41.02 -0.16 -26.07
C VAL A 459 40.04 0.49 -25.10
N LEU A 460 39.13 -0.31 -24.56
CA LEU A 460 38.27 0.09 -23.45
C LEU A 460 38.91 -0.35 -22.13
N LYS A 461 39.17 0.63 -21.25
CA LYS A 461 39.71 0.40 -19.90
C LYS A 461 38.78 0.94 -18.82
N GLN A 462 38.86 0.31 -17.67
CA GLN A 462 38.31 0.83 -16.41
C GLN A 462 39.44 1.17 -15.44
N PHE A 463 39.36 2.36 -14.86
CA PHE A 463 40.18 2.84 -13.75
C PHE A 463 39.32 2.93 -12.49
N ARG A 464 39.75 2.33 -11.37
CA ARG A 464 39.05 2.45 -10.07
C ARG A 464 39.97 2.98 -8.99
N LEU A 465 39.48 3.90 -8.17
CA LEU A 465 40.22 4.38 -7.00
C LEU A 465 40.10 3.38 -5.84
N ARG A 466 41.23 2.76 -5.45
CA ARG A 466 41.34 1.83 -4.32
C ARG A 466 42.21 2.41 -3.20
N SER A 467 42.37 1.67 -2.09
CA SER A 467 43.17 2.13 -0.94
C SER A 467 44.66 2.36 -1.26
N GLY A 468 45.19 1.72 -2.31
CA GLY A 468 46.57 1.89 -2.79
C GLY A 468 46.72 2.89 -3.94
N GLY A 469 45.66 3.61 -4.33
CA GLY A 469 45.62 4.47 -5.51
C GLY A 469 44.75 3.91 -6.63
N TRP A 470 44.93 4.46 -7.83
CA TRP A 470 44.18 4.04 -9.02
C TRP A 470 44.69 2.70 -9.56
N THR A 471 43.77 1.84 -9.97
CA THR A 471 44.07 0.58 -10.67
C THR A 471 43.34 0.56 -12.00
N ALA A 472 44.02 0.17 -13.07
CA ALA A 472 43.45 0.02 -14.41
C ALA A 472 43.20 -1.46 -14.75
N GLU A 473 42.11 -1.74 -15.46
CA GLU A 473 41.77 -3.06 -16.01
C GLU A 473 41.28 -2.89 -17.45
N GLN A 474 41.76 -3.74 -18.36
CA GLN A 474 41.26 -3.82 -19.72
C GLN A 474 39.89 -4.52 -19.74
N VAL A 475 38.92 -3.93 -20.43
CA VAL A 475 37.55 -4.44 -20.57
C VAL A 475 37.40 -5.17 -21.90
N GLU A 476 37.72 -4.49 -22.99
CA GLU A 476 37.64 -5.02 -24.35
C GLU A 476 38.70 -4.35 -25.24
N VAL A 477 39.14 -5.07 -26.28
CA VAL A 477 39.95 -4.54 -27.39
C VAL A 477 39.27 -4.93 -28.69
N GLY A 478 39.08 -3.97 -29.60
CA GLY A 478 38.36 -4.20 -30.85
C GLY A 478 38.13 -2.91 -31.62
N ASP A 479 37.17 -2.94 -32.54
CA ASP A 479 36.67 -1.77 -33.27
C ASP A 479 35.43 -1.25 -32.51
N LEU A 480 35.57 -0.11 -31.84
CA LEU A 480 34.64 0.41 -30.85
C LEU A 480 34.23 1.86 -31.19
N GLY A 481 32.98 2.20 -30.89
CA GLY A 481 32.43 3.54 -31.13
C GLY A 481 32.75 4.55 -30.02
N ASP A 482 32.35 5.81 -30.17
CA ASP A 482 32.62 6.91 -29.25
C ASP A 482 31.66 6.99 -28.06
N SER A 483 30.50 6.31 -28.09
CA SER A 483 29.57 6.34 -26.96
C SER A 483 30.01 5.42 -25.82
N LEU A 484 30.06 5.97 -24.60
CA LEU A 484 30.49 5.26 -23.41
C LEU A 484 29.76 5.79 -22.17
N GLU A 485 29.18 4.87 -21.41
CA GLU A 485 28.51 5.11 -20.14
C GLU A 485 29.04 4.11 -19.10
N LEU A 486 29.16 4.55 -17.85
CA LEU A 486 29.61 3.72 -16.74
C LEU A 486 28.65 3.90 -15.58
N ASP A 487 28.24 2.84 -14.92
CA ASP A 487 27.48 2.87 -13.67
C ASP A 487 27.82 1.67 -12.77
N PHE A 488 27.28 1.66 -11.55
CA PHE A 488 27.47 0.58 -10.59
C PHE A 488 26.14 -0.01 -10.13
N ASP A 489 26.06 -1.32 -9.96
CA ASP A 489 24.99 -1.95 -9.17
C ASP A 489 25.17 -1.66 -7.66
N SER A 490 24.18 -2.04 -6.85
CA SER A 490 24.21 -1.85 -5.40
C SER A 490 25.31 -2.67 -4.70
N ALA A 491 25.82 -3.72 -5.33
CA ALA A 491 26.95 -4.51 -4.87
C ALA A 491 28.32 -3.89 -5.23
N GLY A 492 28.35 -2.82 -6.04
CA GLY A 492 29.56 -2.16 -6.51
C GLY A 492 30.23 -2.82 -7.71
N THR A 493 29.51 -3.71 -8.42
CA THR A 493 29.88 -4.27 -9.72
C THR A 493 29.75 -3.18 -10.78
N PRO A 494 30.78 -2.95 -11.60
CA PRO A 494 30.69 -2.02 -12.70
C PRO A 494 29.85 -2.57 -13.85
N TYR A 495 29.10 -1.67 -14.46
CA TYR A 495 28.40 -1.84 -15.73
C TYR A 495 28.86 -0.74 -16.68
N LEU A 496 29.33 -1.12 -17.87
CA LEU A 496 29.73 -0.19 -18.92
C LEU A 496 28.88 -0.45 -20.14
N ALA A 497 28.18 0.57 -20.63
CA ALA A 497 27.48 0.50 -21.89
C ALA A 497 28.25 1.30 -22.95
N TYR A 498 28.42 0.72 -24.13
CA TYR A 498 29.23 1.30 -25.20
C TYR A 498 28.80 0.73 -26.55
N PHE A 499 29.26 1.34 -27.64
CA PHE A 499 28.99 0.85 -28.99
C PHE A 499 30.16 0.04 -29.53
N GLY A 500 29.86 -1.07 -30.21
CA GLY A 500 30.85 -1.84 -30.97
C GLY A 500 30.66 -1.62 -32.48
N ASP A 501 31.65 -1.01 -33.14
CA ASP A 501 31.59 -0.72 -34.58
C ASP A 501 31.75 -1.99 -35.42
N ALA A 502 32.49 -2.99 -34.92
CA ALA A 502 32.72 -4.26 -35.62
C ALA A 502 31.42 -4.99 -36.02
N ASP A 503 30.41 -4.96 -35.15
CA ASP A 503 29.14 -5.65 -35.33
C ASP A 503 27.92 -4.71 -35.23
N LEU A 504 28.19 -3.40 -35.18
CA LEU A 504 27.18 -2.36 -35.10
C LEU A 504 26.17 -2.63 -33.98
N SER A 505 26.64 -2.79 -32.74
CA SER A 505 25.79 -3.19 -31.61
C SER A 505 25.97 -2.29 -30.39
N ALA A 506 24.86 -2.06 -29.67
CA ALA A 506 24.95 -1.59 -28.30
C ALA A 506 25.46 -2.76 -27.43
N ARG A 507 26.44 -2.49 -26.56
CA ARG A 507 27.06 -3.51 -25.71
C ARG A 507 26.93 -3.14 -24.25
N LEU A 508 26.81 -4.17 -23.40
CA LEU A 508 26.87 -4.02 -21.95
C LEU A 508 27.94 -4.95 -21.38
N ALA A 509 29.04 -4.38 -20.88
CA ALA A 509 30.04 -5.10 -20.11
C ALA A 509 29.72 -5.01 -18.62
N SER A 510 29.74 -6.15 -17.93
CA SER A 510 29.62 -6.22 -16.47
C SER A 510 30.69 -7.14 -15.89
N ARG A 511 31.08 -6.96 -14.64
CA ARG A 511 32.14 -7.77 -14.01
C ARG A 511 31.70 -8.53 -12.74
N PRO A 512 30.61 -9.31 -12.76
CA PRO A 512 30.23 -10.12 -11.61
C PRO A 512 31.29 -11.20 -11.37
N GLY A 513 31.86 -11.27 -10.17
CA GLY A 513 32.82 -12.32 -9.80
C GLY A 513 34.23 -12.19 -10.41
N GLY A 514 34.60 -11.03 -10.94
CA GLY A 514 36.00 -10.72 -11.28
C GLY A 514 36.44 -11.02 -12.71
N SER A 515 35.54 -11.38 -13.63
CA SER A 515 35.81 -11.42 -15.08
C SER A 515 34.75 -10.61 -15.82
N TRP A 516 35.14 -9.98 -16.93
CA TRP A 516 34.22 -9.20 -17.77
C TRP A 516 33.32 -10.15 -18.56
N ASN A 517 32.01 -9.90 -18.48
CA ASN A 517 30.98 -10.52 -19.31
C ASN A 517 30.39 -9.43 -20.19
N ILE A 518 30.41 -9.63 -21.51
CA ILE A 518 29.97 -8.64 -22.50
C ILE A 518 28.74 -9.19 -23.21
N ALA A 519 27.63 -8.47 -23.13
CA ALA A 519 26.41 -8.76 -23.87
C ALA A 519 26.31 -7.84 -25.10
N HIS A 520 25.96 -8.42 -26.24
CA HIS A 520 25.70 -7.71 -27.49
C HIS A 520 24.19 -7.57 -27.67
N ILE A 521 23.70 -6.35 -27.85
CA ILE A 521 22.29 -5.99 -27.80
C ILE A 521 21.90 -5.44 -29.17
N GLU A 522 20.92 -6.09 -29.80
CA GLU A 522 20.42 -5.77 -31.15
C GLU A 522 21.53 -5.42 -32.17
N PRO A 523 22.38 -6.39 -32.60
CA PRO A 523 23.39 -6.15 -33.63
C PRO A 523 22.77 -5.67 -34.95
N GLY A 524 23.45 -4.75 -35.64
CA GLY A 524 23.01 -4.12 -36.90
C GLY A 524 22.67 -2.62 -36.78
N SER A 525 22.69 -2.07 -35.56
CA SER A 525 22.38 -0.68 -35.23
C SER A 525 23.12 0.32 -36.12
N VAL A 526 22.44 1.35 -36.60
CA VAL A 526 23.03 2.31 -37.56
C VAL A 526 23.74 3.50 -36.92
N ALA A 527 23.80 3.60 -35.59
CA ALA A 527 24.38 4.76 -34.96
C ALA A 527 25.03 4.46 -33.60
N ASP A 528 26.24 5.00 -33.47
CA ASP A 528 27.06 5.01 -32.27
C ASP A 528 26.49 5.95 -31.20
N GLN A 529 25.39 5.53 -30.57
CA GLN A 529 24.73 6.25 -29.48
C GLN A 529 24.14 5.27 -28.48
N VAL A 530 24.68 5.30 -27.26
CA VAL A 530 24.19 4.50 -26.13
C VAL A 530 24.05 5.41 -24.91
N GLY A 531 22.89 5.35 -24.25
CA GLY A 531 22.67 5.91 -22.92
C GLY A 531 22.35 4.78 -21.94
N MET A 532 22.81 4.89 -20.69
CA MET A 532 22.58 3.84 -19.68
C MET A 532 22.31 4.41 -18.30
N SER A 533 21.44 3.72 -17.55
CA SER A 533 21.32 3.87 -16.10
C SER A 533 20.76 2.57 -15.52
N LEU A 534 21.14 2.25 -14.28
CA LEU A 534 20.51 1.17 -13.52
C LEU A 534 19.30 1.69 -12.76
N ASP A 535 18.30 0.83 -12.56
CA ASP A 535 17.16 1.09 -11.69
C ASP A 535 17.44 0.73 -10.21
N ALA A 536 16.41 0.82 -9.37
CA ALA A 536 16.51 0.51 -7.94
C ALA A 536 16.73 -0.99 -7.63
N TRP A 537 16.52 -1.87 -8.61
CA TRP A 537 16.70 -3.32 -8.52
C TRP A 537 17.97 -3.80 -9.21
N ASP A 538 18.85 -2.87 -9.59
CA ASP A 538 20.09 -3.11 -10.33
C ASP A 538 19.88 -3.71 -11.73
N VAL A 539 18.71 -3.48 -12.34
CA VAL A 539 18.45 -3.83 -13.73
C VAL A 539 19.05 -2.73 -14.62
N PRO A 540 19.94 -3.08 -15.57
CA PRO A 540 20.46 -2.13 -16.53
C PRO A 540 19.40 -1.77 -17.58
N HIS A 541 19.20 -0.48 -17.80
CA HIS A 541 18.39 0.06 -18.88
C HIS A 541 19.27 0.81 -19.88
N LEU A 542 19.09 0.53 -21.15
CA LEU A 542 19.81 1.16 -22.25
C LEU A 542 18.86 1.90 -23.18
N GLY A 543 19.28 3.07 -23.64
CA GLY A 543 18.72 3.74 -24.81
C GLY A 543 19.71 3.63 -25.96
N PHE A 544 19.26 3.21 -27.13
CA PHE A 544 20.12 3.04 -28.31
C PHE A 544 19.30 3.19 -29.60
N LEU A 545 19.97 3.36 -30.74
CA LEU A 545 19.30 3.56 -32.03
C LEU A 545 19.28 2.24 -32.82
N ALA A 546 18.11 1.77 -33.25
CA ALA A 546 18.00 0.57 -34.10
C ALA A 546 18.36 0.87 -35.57
N ASP A 547 18.53 -0.17 -36.39
CA ASP A 547 18.91 -0.12 -37.80
C ASP A 547 18.01 0.77 -38.68
N ASN A 548 16.76 0.95 -38.26
CA ASN A 548 15.77 1.77 -38.94
C ASN A 548 15.83 3.26 -38.53
N GLY A 549 16.80 3.67 -37.70
CA GLY A 549 16.91 5.01 -37.13
C GLY A 549 15.97 5.29 -35.94
N GLY A 550 15.22 4.27 -35.48
CA GLY A 550 14.31 4.39 -34.36
C GLY A 550 15.03 4.32 -33.01
N LEU A 551 14.63 5.18 -32.06
CA LEU A 551 15.08 5.10 -30.67
C LEU A 551 14.44 3.89 -30.00
N ARG A 552 15.28 3.04 -29.41
CA ARG A 552 14.89 1.87 -28.61
C ARG A 552 15.22 2.09 -27.14
N HIS A 553 14.38 1.51 -26.28
CA HIS A 553 14.67 1.28 -24.88
C HIS A 553 14.85 -0.22 -24.69
N GLY A 554 15.99 -0.66 -24.17
CA GLY A 554 16.26 -2.05 -23.83
C GLY A 554 16.47 -2.24 -22.34
N TRP A 555 16.05 -3.38 -21.81
CA TRP A 555 16.25 -3.78 -20.42
C TRP A 555 16.51 -5.27 -20.30
N LEU A 556 17.14 -5.67 -19.20
CA LEU A 556 17.40 -7.08 -18.91
C LEU A 556 16.25 -7.66 -18.08
N GLU A 557 15.46 -8.57 -18.67
CA GLU A 557 14.35 -9.25 -18.01
C GLU A 557 14.52 -10.76 -18.05
N THR A 558 14.49 -11.42 -16.89
CA THR A 558 14.67 -12.89 -16.77
C THR A 558 15.95 -13.45 -17.42
N GLY A 559 16.99 -12.62 -17.56
CA GLY A 559 18.26 -12.99 -18.18
C GLY A 559 18.30 -12.84 -19.70
N LEU A 560 17.25 -12.31 -20.31
CA LEU A 560 17.17 -11.98 -21.74
C LEU A 560 17.01 -10.47 -21.91
N TRP A 561 17.54 -9.95 -23.02
CA TRP A 561 17.35 -8.55 -23.40
C TRP A 561 16.00 -8.41 -24.09
N GLU A 562 15.17 -7.55 -23.50
CA GLU A 562 13.92 -7.09 -24.09
C GLU A 562 14.07 -5.64 -24.54
N SER A 563 13.27 -5.23 -25.52
CA SER A 563 13.40 -3.90 -26.10
C SER A 563 12.14 -3.43 -26.82
N GLU A 564 11.85 -2.13 -26.67
CA GLU A 564 10.69 -1.48 -27.27
C GLU A 564 11.07 -0.18 -27.99
N GLN A 565 10.21 0.26 -28.92
CA GLN A 565 10.43 1.48 -29.68
C GLN A 565 9.87 2.68 -28.91
N VAL A 566 10.70 3.70 -28.72
CA VAL A 566 10.37 4.96 -28.02
C VAL A 566 10.00 6.07 -29.02
N ALA A 567 10.79 6.18 -30.09
CA ALA A 567 10.61 7.17 -31.15
C ALA A 567 11.13 6.63 -32.49
N THR A 568 10.75 7.27 -33.59
CA THR A 568 11.11 6.84 -34.95
C THR A 568 12.28 7.60 -35.56
N ASP A 569 12.66 8.72 -34.94
CA ASP A 569 13.48 9.78 -35.55
C ASP A 569 14.42 10.40 -34.53
N ALA A 570 15.38 9.63 -34.02
CA ALA A 570 16.38 10.10 -33.06
C ALA A 570 17.81 10.05 -33.62
N GLU A 571 18.60 11.09 -33.35
CA GLU A 571 20.02 11.19 -33.71
C GLU A 571 20.97 10.98 -32.52
N THR A 572 20.49 11.24 -31.30
CA THR A 572 21.27 11.08 -30.07
C THR A 572 20.38 10.49 -28.99
N VAL A 573 20.95 9.88 -27.96
CA VAL A 573 20.16 9.45 -26.79
C VAL A 573 20.99 9.60 -25.52
N VAL A 574 20.33 10.11 -24.49
CA VAL A 574 20.77 9.97 -23.10
C VAL A 574 19.60 9.52 -22.24
N LEU A 575 19.89 8.72 -21.22
CA LEU A 575 18.89 8.03 -20.42
C LEU A 575 19.16 8.24 -18.92
N ALA A 576 18.10 8.52 -18.17
CA ALA A 576 18.10 8.43 -16.71
C ALA A 576 16.89 7.64 -16.24
N ILE A 577 17.03 6.85 -15.18
CA ILE A 577 15.93 6.12 -14.57
C ILE A 577 15.43 6.85 -13.32
N ASP A 578 14.11 7.01 -13.19
CA ASP A 578 13.49 7.56 -11.99
C ASP A 578 13.39 6.55 -10.84
N ALA A 579 13.01 7.01 -9.65
CA ALA A 579 12.98 6.21 -8.44
C ALA A 579 12.13 4.90 -8.56
N PRO A 580 10.93 4.94 -9.15
CA PRO A 580 10.16 3.74 -9.51
C PRO A 580 10.74 2.85 -10.63
N GLY A 581 11.89 3.16 -11.22
CA GLY A 581 12.41 2.40 -12.36
C GLY A 581 11.90 2.87 -13.72
N ARG A 582 11.25 4.04 -13.82
CA ARG A 582 10.69 4.52 -15.09
C ARG A 582 11.74 5.31 -15.88
N PRO A 583 11.98 4.96 -17.14
CA PRO A 583 12.97 5.65 -17.96
C PRO A 583 12.53 7.05 -18.37
N ARG A 584 13.51 7.95 -18.38
CA ARG A 584 13.50 9.31 -18.90
C ARG A 584 14.58 9.41 -19.95
N MET A 585 14.22 9.78 -21.17
CA MET A 585 15.18 9.92 -22.26
C MET A 585 15.13 11.31 -22.85
N VAL A 586 16.29 11.81 -23.25
CA VAL A 586 16.40 13.02 -24.06
C VAL A 586 17.13 12.65 -25.34
N PHE A 587 16.58 13.10 -26.46
CA PHE A 587 17.13 12.83 -27.78
C PHE A 587 17.00 14.05 -28.68
N ARG A 588 17.91 14.16 -29.65
CA ARG A 588 17.78 15.09 -30.76
C ARG A 588 16.96 14.44 -31.86
N GLU A 589 15.93 15.12 -32.31
CA GLU A 589 15.05 14.64 -33.38
C GLU A 589 15.73 14.77 -34.74
N ALA A 590 15.70 13.68 -35.52
CA ALA A 590 16.36 13.62 -36.82
C ALA A 590 15.75 14.61 -37.82
N GLY A 591 16.61 15.33 -38.54
CA GLY A 591 16.20 16.29 -39.58
C GLY A 591 15.68 17.64 -39.07
N THR A 592 15.02 17.72 -37.90
CA THR A 592 14.64 19.01 -37.29
C THR A 592 15.70 19.55 -36.34
N GLY A 593 16.47 18.67 -35.69
CA GLY A 593 17.42 19.00 -34.63
C GLY A 593 16.76 19.49 -33.32
N ALA A 594 15.44 19.34 -33.20
CA ALA A 594 14.71 19.69 -31.99
C ALA A 594 15.11 18.77 -30.82
N LEU A 595 15.15 19.31 -29.61
CA LEU A 595 15.45 18.50 -28.42
C LEU A 595 14.14 17.98 -27.83
N ARG A 596 14.00 16.66 -27.81
CA ARG A 596 12.79 15.94 -27.38
C ARG A 596 13.06 15.22 -26.06
N TYR A 597 11.98 15.05 -25.31
CA TYR A 597 11.95 14.36 -24.04
C TYR A 597 10.93 13.23 -24.10
N ALA A 598 11.37 12.01 -23.80
CA ALA A 598 10.51 10.86 -23.65
C ALA A 598 10.44 10.44 -22.19
N TRP A 599 9.25 10.07 -21.72
CA TRP A 599 9.08 9.50 -20.40
C TRP A 599 8.04 8.38 -20.40
N TYR A 600 8.31 7.34 -19.63
CA TYR A 600 7.38 6.24 -19.45
C TYR A 600 6.45 6.49 -18.26
N GLY A 601 5.14 6.41 -18.47
CA GLY A 601 4.14 6.72 -17.46
C GLY A 601 2.71 6.51 -17.92
N ASP A 602 1.78 6.67 -16.99
CA ASP A 602 0.32 6.59 -17.20
C ASP A 602 -0.26 7.82 -17.91
#